data_AF-A0AAU7DG38-F1
#
_entry.id   AF-A0AAU7DG38-F1
#
_cell.length_a   1.000
_cell.length_b   1.000
_cell.length_c   1.000
_cell.angle_alpha   90.00
_cell.angle_beta   90.00
_cell.angle_gamma   90.00
#
_symmetry.space_group_name_H-M   'P 1'
#
loop_
_entity.id
_entity.type
_entity.pdbx_description
1 polymer ?
#
loop_
_entity_poly.entity_id
_entity_poly.type
_entity_poly.pdbx_seq_one_letter_code
_entity_poly.pdbx_strand_id
1 'polypeptide(L)'
;MKQALTFRDAQQPGAIPWALQMRAISREEPNRVVRSVTGAILGCGGWVLSRSASDEGLIDILFEFERQSCLEIYSILIAAGVELSQNAHIRFTELCQCTRLVRKDCSEEIVSVDLEIQTFAMNEEKDTAAQAPH
;
A
#
# COMPACT_ATOMS: atom_id res chain seq x y z
N MET A 1 17.15 -26.81 -10.42
CA MET A 1 16.17 -26.14 -11.30
C MET A 1 15.64 -24.93 -10.56
N LYS A 2 16.05 -23.71 -10.94
CA LYS A 2 15.58 -22.46 -10.34
C LYS A 2 14.61 -21.82 -11.33
N GLN A 3 13.33 -21.76 -10.99
CA GLN A 3 12.33 -21.09 -11.80
C GLN A 3 12.40 -19.59 -11.49
N ALA A 4 12.86 -18.81 -12.46
CA ALA A 4 12.72 -17.37 -12.46
C ALA A 4 11.24 -17.06 -12.74
N LEU A 5 10.56 -16.40 -11.80
CA LEU A 5 9.24 -15.83 -12.05
C LEU A 5 9.44 -14.66 -13.02
N THR A 6 9.19 -14.93 -14.29
CA THR A 6 9.11 -13.93 -15.34
C THR A 6 7.89 -13.05 -15.06
N PHE A 7 8.17 -11.79 -14.73
CA PHE A 7 7.18 -10.71 -14.72
C PHE A 7 6.50 -10.66 -16.09
N ARG A 8 5.24 -11.08 -16.14
CA ARG A 8 4.40 -10.92 -17.32
C ARG A 8 3.68 -9.59 -17.20
N ASP A 9 4.11 -8.61 -17.99
CA ASP A 9 3.25 -7.53 -18.48
C ASP A 9 2.11 -8.15 -19.31
N ALA A 10 1.11 -8.69 -18.63
CA ALA A 10 -0.14 -9.11 -19.22
C ALA A 10 -1.16 -8.01 -18.98
N GLN A 11 -1.19 -7.02 -19.88
CA GLN A 11 -2.34 -6.13 -20.00
C GLN A 11 -3.56 -7.00 -20.42
N GLN A 12 -4.39 -7.37 -19.44
CA GLN A 12 -5.54 -8.25 -19.67
C GLN A 12 -6.72 -7.48 -20.29
N PRO A 13 -7.36 -8.04 -21.33
CA PRO A 13 -8.60 -7.52 -21.90
C PRO A 13 -9.77 -7.89 -20.99
N GLY A 14 -10.12 -6.97 -20.09
CA GLY A 14 -11.21 -7.10 -19.12
C GLY A 14 -11.03 -6.25 -17.87
N ALA A 15 -10.23 -5.18 -17.94
CA ALA A 15 -9.83 -4.39 -16.78
C ALA A 15 -11.06 -3.88 -16.01
N ILE A 16 -11.19 -4.32 -14.75
CA ILE A 16 -12.02 -3.63 -13.76
C ILE A 16 -11.51 -2.19 -13.76
N PRO A 17 -12.36 -1.18 -14.02
CA PRO A 17 -11.91 0.19 -14.30
C PRO A 17 -10.92 0.74 -13.26
N TRP A 18 -11.01 0.26 -12.01
CA TRP A 18 -10.23 0.72 -10.87
C TRP A 18 -9.46 -0.38 -10.14
N ALA A 19 -8.99 -1.40 -10.86
CA ALA A 19 -7.98 -2.32 -10.30
C ALA A 19 -6.60 -1.67 -10.36
N LEU A 20 -6.03 -1.34 -9.19
CA LEU A 20 -4.74 -0.71 -9.04
C LEU A 20 -3.72 -1.69 -8.46
N GLN A 21 -2.54 -1.73 -9.06
CA GLN A 21 -1.36 -2.36 -8.47
C GLN A 21 -0.40 -1.25 -8.02
N MET A 22 -0.02 -1.28 -6.76
CA MET A 22 0.77 -0.23 -6.14
C MET A 22 1.90 -0.80 -5.29
N ARG A 23 2.99 -0.03 -5.25
CA ARG A 23 4.15 -0.33 -4.41
C ARG A 23 4.39 0.79 -3.42
N ALA A 24 4.88 0.42 -2.26
CA ALA A 24 5.26 1.32 -1.20
C ALA A 24 6.43 0.75 -0.38
N ILE A 25 6.96 1.59 0.49
CA ILE A 25 7.91 1.17 1.52
C ILE A 25 7.43 1.61 2.90
N SER A 26 7.93 0.96 3.94
CA SER A 26 7.74 1.43 5.32
C SER A 26 8.99 1.14 6.16
N ARG A 27 9.22 1.97 7.17
CA ARG A 27 10.31 1.82 8.14
C ARG A 27 9.87 1.10 9.42
N GLU A 28 8.59 0.77 9.50
CA GLU A 28 8.00 0.08 10.64
C GLU A 28 8.11 -1.44 10.48
N GLU A 29 8.09 -2.15 11.60
CA GLU A 29 8.09 -3.62 11.63
C GLU A 29 6.89 -4.22 10.87
N PRO A 30 7.05 -5.34 10.14
CA PRO A 30 6.02 -5.84 9.23
C PRO A 30 4.64 -6.02 9.87
N ASN A 31 4.60 -6.64 11.05
CA ASN A 31 3.35 -6.88 11.79
C ASN A 31 2.69 -5.58 12.27
N ARG A 32 3.48 -4.53 12.55
CA ARG A 32 2.94 -3.20 12.90
C ARG A 32 2.33 -2.54 11.67
N VAL A 33 3.01 -2.61 10.52
CA VAL A 33 2.50 -2.08 9.25
C VAL A 33 1.19 -2.77 8.87
N VAL A 34 1.16 -4.11 8.86
CA VAL A 34 -0.07 -4.87 8.55
C VAL A 34 -1.22 -4.44 9.45
N ARG A 35 -0.99 -4.33 10.76
CA ARG A 35 -2.02 -3.91 11.72
C ARG A 35 -2.48 -2.47 11.49
N SER A 36 -1.53 -1.55 11.31
CA SER A 36 -1.78 -0.12 11.12
C SER A 36 -2.57 0.13 9.84
N VAL A 37 -2.09 -0.41 8.72
CA VAL A 37 -2.71 -0.28 7.39
C VAL A 37 -4.07 -0.94 7.35
N THR A 38 -4.22 -2.15 7.92
CA THR A 38 -5.54 -2.82 7.99
C THR A 38 -6.54 -1.98 8.80
N GLY A 39 -6.14 -1.48 9.97
CA GLY A 39 -7.02 -0.64 10.81
C GLY A 39 -7.40 0.66 10.13
N ALA A 40 -6.43 1.28 9.44
CA ALA A 40 -6.62 2.50 8.67
C ALA A 40 -7.64 2.32 7.54
N ILE A 41 -7.50 1.26 6.73
CA ILE A 41 -8.43 0.95 5.62
C ILE A 41 -9.85 0.74 6.15
N LEU A 42 -10.01 -0.09 7.19
CA LEU A 42 -11.32 -0.37 7.78
C LEU A 42 -11.94 0.89 8.40
N GLY A 43 -11.14 1.74 9.04
CA GLY A 43 -11.58 3.00 9.64
C GLY A 43 -12.09 4.03 8.62
N CYS A 44 -11.65 3.93 7.37
CA CYS A 44 -12.10 4.77 6.25
C CYS A 44 -13.27 4.15 5.45
N GLY A 45 -13.84 3.04 5.91
CA GLY A 45 -14.94 2.35 5.24
C GLY A 45 -14.51 1.44 4.09
N GLY A 46 -13.22 1.14 3.97
CA GLY A 46 -12.71 0.12 3.05
C GLY A 46 -12.83 -1.30 3.60
N TRP A 47 -12.58 -2.28 2.74
CA TRP A 47 -12.61 -3.71 3.03
C TRP A 47 -11.26 -4.34 2.72
N VAL A 48 -10.69 -5.09 3.64
CA VAL A 48 -9.47 -5.87 3.38
C VAL A 48 -9.86 -7.28 2.97
N LEU A 49 -9.53 -7.66 1.73
CA LEU A 49 -9.82 -8.97 1.16
C LEU A 49 -8.74 -10.00 1.53
N SER A 50 -7.48 -9.59 1.49
CA SER A 50 -6.36 -10.41 1.92
C SER A 50 -5.24 -9.55 2.51
N ARG A 51 -4.41 -10.18 3.35
CA ARG A 51 -3.17 -9.61 3.88
C ARG A 51 -2.18 -10.72 4.18
N SER A 52 -0.92 -10.51 3.83
CA SER A 52 0.20 -11.40 4.17
C SER A 52 1.44 -10.59 4.49
N ALA A 53 2.31 -11.16 5.32
CA ALA A 53 3.65 -10.66 5.56
C ALA A 53 4.61 -11.83 5.46
N SER A 54 5.75 -11.62 4.82
CA SER A 54 6.84 -12.58 4.70
C SER A 54 7.95 -12.29 5.71
N ASP A 55 8.80 -13.29 5.98
CA ASP A 55 9.95 -13.14 6.88
C ASP A 55 11.03 -12.20 6.30
N GLU A 56 11.00 -11.97 4.99
CA GLU A 56 11.86 -11.01 4.27
C GLU A 56 11.34 -9.56 4.34
N GLY A 57 10.27 -9.31 5.09
CA GLY A 57 9.70 -7.98 5.28
C GLY A 57 8.85 -7.49 4.12
N LEU A 58 8.44 -8.38 3.21
CA LEU A 58 7.46 -8.07 2.17
C LEU A 58 6.04 -8.21 2.74
N ILE A 59 5.18 -7.26 2.43
CA ILE A 59 3.76 -7.27 2.83
C ILE A 59 2.91 -7.11 1.58
N ASP A 60 1.89 -7.95 1.45
CA ASP A 60 0.86 -7.81 0.42
C ASP A 60 -0.48 -7.57 1.09
N ILE A 61 -1.22 -6.55 0.64
CA ILE A 61 -2.57 -6.24 1.11
C ILE A 61 -3.46 -5.99 -0.10
N LEU A 62 -4.48 -6.84 -0.26
CA LEU A 62 -5.56 -6.62 -1.22
C LEU A 62 -6.75 -6.01 -0.49
N PHE A 63 -7.20 -4.84 -0.92
CA PHE A 63 -8.33 -4.15 -0.32
C PHE A 63 -9.17 -3.40 -1.33
N GLU A 64 -10.40 -3.11 -0.95
CA GLU A 64 -11.37 -2.37 -1.74
C GLU A 64 -11.90 -1.16 -0.96
N PHE A 65 -12.35 -0.13 -1.67
CA PHE A 65 -13.04 1.01 -1.07
C PHE A 65 -13.94 1.71 -2.10
N GLU A 66 -14.97 2.41 -1.63
CA GLU A 66 -15.76 3.29 -2.49
C GLU A 66 -14.91 4.47 -2.95
N ARG A 67 -14.93 4.81 -4.24
CA ARG A 67 -14.11 5.88 -4.82
C ARG A 67 -14.27 7.23 -4.11
N GLN A 68 -15.42 7.50 -3.49
CA GLN A 68 -15.62 8.73 -2.71
C GLN A 68 -14.67 8.86 -1.52
N SER A 69 -14.23 7.74 -0.92
CA SER A 69 -13.29 7.69 0.21
C SER A 69 -11.82 7.75 -0.22
N CYS A 70 -11.54 8.06 -1.49
CA CYS A 70 -10.19 8.02 -2.05
C CYS A 70 -9.20 8.94 -1.31
N LEU A 71 -9.65 10.12 -0.87
CA LEU A 71 -8.77 11.07 -0.18
C LEU A 71 -8.46 10.62 1.24
N GLU A 72 -9.44 10.04 1.92
CA GLU A 72 -9.33 9.48 3.25
C GLU A 72 -8.37 8.29 3.24
N ILE A 73 -8.54 7.36 2.29
CA ILE A 73 -7.66 6.20 2.09
C ILE A 73 -6.23 6.67 1.80
N TYR A 74 -6.06 7.59 0.84
CA TYR A 74 -4.74 8.13 0.52
C TYR A 74 -4.06 8.72 1.76
N SER A 75 -4.77 9.57 2.49
CA SER A 75 -4.24 10.30 3.64
C SER A 75 -3.89 9.37 4.79
N ILE A 76 -4.73 8.37 5.08
CA ILE A 76 -4.50 7.45 6.19
C ILE A 76 -3.38 6.45 5.90
N LEU A 77 -3.14 6.07 4.64
CA LEU A 77 -1.99 5.23 4.27
C LEU A 77 -0.66 5.95 4.58
N ILE A 78 -0.55 7.23 4.20
CA ILE A 78 0.63 8.05 4.54
C ILE A 78 0.77 8.19 6.06
N ALA A 79 -0.33 8.49 6.76
CA ALA A 79 -0.32 8.61 8.22
C ALA A 79 0.03 7.30 8.94
N ALA A 80 -0.26 6.14 8.32
CA ALA A 80 0.10 4.82 8.81
C ALA A 80 1.59 4.48 8.63
N GLY A 81 2.40 5.39 8.09
CA GLY A 81 3.83 5.20 7.87
C GLY A 81 4.16 4.47 6.57
N VAL A 82 3.25 4.52 5.59
CA VAL A 82 3.46 3.96 4.25
C VAL A 82 3.94 5.07 3.31
N GLU A 83 5.14 4.91 2.77
CA GLU A 83 5.71 5.79 1.76
C GLU A 83 5.38 5.23 0.38
N LEU A 84 4.39 5.81 -0.30
CA LEU A 84 3.91 5.35 -1.61
C LEU A 84 4.93 5.65 -2.72
N SER A 85 5.01 4.77 -3.72
CA SER A 85 5.75 5.07 -4.95
C SER A 85 5.13 6.24 -5.71
N GLN A 86 5.93 6.91 -6.56
CA GLN A 86 5.44 8.01 -7.42
C GLN A 86 4.22 7.59 -8.25
N ASN A 87 4.24 6.38 -8.82
CA ASN A 87 3.12 5.85 -9.59
C ASN A 87 1.85 5.70 -8.72
N ALA A 88 1.99 5.19 -7.49
CA ALA A 88 0.87 5.07 -6.56
C ALA A 88 0.25 6.44 -6.22
N HIS A 89 1.07 7.47 -5.96
CA HIS A 89 0.58 8.84 -5.79
C HIS A 89 -0.22 9.32 -7.00
N ILE A 90 0.30 9.14 -8.21
CA ILE A 90 -0.40 9.54 -9.45
C ILE A 90 -1.75 8.82 -9.58
N ARG A 91 -1.80 7.50 -9.35
CA ARG A 91 -3.07 6.74 -9.41
C ARG A 91 -4.11 7.26 -8.43
N PHE A 92 -3.73 7.60 -7.20
CA PHE A 92 -4.66 8.24 -6.25
C PHE A 92 -5.18 9.60 -6.74
N THR A 93 -4.36 10.40 -7.41
CA THR A 93 -4.83 11.69 -7.98
C THR A 93 -5.83 11.51 -9.13
N GLU A 94 -5.70 10.44 -9.93
CA GLU A 94 -6.63 10.10 -11.01
C GLU A 94 -7.99 9.61 -10.46
N LEU A 95 -7.97 8.95 -9.29
CA LEU A 95 -9.18 8.50 -8.61
C LEU A 95 -9.95 9.64 -7.93
N CYS A 96 -9.24 10.66 -7.42
CA CYS A 96 -9.83 11.75 -6.67
C CYS A 96 -10.91 12.50 -7.46
N GLN A 97 -12.12 12.62 -6.91
CA GLN A 97 -13.22 13.34 -7.57
C GLN A 97 -12.91 14.84 -7.77
N CYS A 98 -11.98 15.41 -7.01
CA CYS A 98 -11.58 16.81 -7.12
C CYS A 98 -10.84 17.14 -8.42
N THR A 99 -10.25 16.16 -9.12
CA THR A 99 -9.59 16.37 -10.42
C THR A 99 -10.58 16.33 -11.59
N ARG A 100 -11.86 16.02 -11.34
CA ARG A 100 -12.88 15.90 -12.37
C ARG A 100 -13.62 17.22 -12.56
N LEU A 101 -13.53 17.77 -13.78
CA LEU A 101 -14.23 19.00 -14.18
C LEU A 101 -15.76 18.87 -14.18
N VAL A 102 -16.29 17.64 -14.17
CA VAL A 102 -17.72 17.32 -14.15
C VAL A 102 -17.99 16.31 -13.04
N ARG A 103 -18.77 16.70 -12.03
CA ARG A 103 -19.28 15.81 -10.97
C ARG A 103 -20.33 14.88 -11.57
N LYS A 104 -19.87 13.79 -12.17
CA LYS A 104 -20.73 12.63 -12.41
C LYS A 104 -20.75 11.86 -11.10
N ASP A 105 -21.93 11.49 -10.60
CA ASP A 105 -22.05 10.66 -9.39
C ASP A 105 -21.31 9.34 -9.63
N CYS A 106 -20.11 9.24 -9.05
CA CYS A 106 -19.27 8.05 -9.04
C CYS A 106 -19.21 7.46 -7.61
N SER A 107 -20.21 7.77 -6.78
CA SER A 107 -20.28 7.31 -5.39
C SER A 107 -20.33 5.79 -5.27
N GLU A 108 -20.85 5.10 -6.29
CA GLU A 108 -21.01 3.63 -6.29
C GLU A 108 -19.83 2.89 -6.95
N GLU A 109 -18.79 3.58 -7.43
CA GLU A 109 -17.64 2.93 -8.04
C GLU A 109 -16.72 2.35 -6.95
N ILE A 110 -16.51 1.04 -6.98
CA ILE A 110 -15.54 0.35 -6.12
C ILE A 110 -14.16 0.38 -6.77
N VAL A 111 -13.15 0.74 -5.97
CA VAL A 111 -11.74 0.67 -6.29
C VAL A 111 -11.15 -0.56 -5.63
N SER A 112 -10.40 -1.36 -6.39
CA SER A 112 -9.63 -2.50 -5.86
C SER A 112 -8.15 -2.18 -5.91
N VAL A 113 -7.45 -2.39 -4.80
CA VAL A 113 -6.02 -2.09 -4.67
C VAL A 113 -5.27 -3.32 -4.21
N ASP A 114 -4.29 -3.71 -5.00
CA ASP A 114 -3.24 -4.65 -4.64
C ASP A 114 -1.99 -3.83 -4.25
N LEU A 115 -1.70 -3.81 -2.95
CA LEU A 115 -0.63 -3.00 -2.35
C LEU A 115 0.49 -3.90 -1.83
N GLU A 116 1.65 -3.78 -2.46
CA GLU A 116 2.91 -4.39 -2.03
C GLU A 116 3.73 -3.36 -1.22
N ILE A 117 4.12 -3.70 -0.01
CA ILE A 117 4.92 -2.84 0.88
C ILE A 117 6.21 -3.57 1.26
N GLN A 118 7.35 -2.98 0.92
CA GLN A 118 8.64 -3.43 1.44
C GLN A 118 8.94 -2.75 2.77
N THR A 119 9.17 -3.53 3.81
CA THR A 119 9.65 -3.03 5.10
C THR A 119 11.15 -3.21 5.22
N PHE A 120 11.78 -2.34 6.02
CA PHE A 120 13.18 -2.46 6.39
C PHE A 120 13.23 -2.51 7.91
N ALA A 121 13.58 -3.67 8.47
CA ALA A 121 13.89 -3.76 9.89
C ALA A 121 15.04 -2.77 10.17
N MET A 122 14.80 -1.82 11.07
CA MET A 122 15.85 -0.94 11.55
C MET A 122 16.76 -1.80 12.43
N ASN A 123 17.79 -2.42 11.84
CA ASN A 123 18.84 -3.06 12.62
C ASN A 123 19.36 -1.98 13.58
N GLU A 124 19.15 -2.18 14.88
CA GLU A 124 19.76 -1.35 15.91
C GLU A 124 21.27 -1.33 15.64
N GLU A 125 21.78 -0.20 15.16
CA GLU A 125 23.20 0.12 15.16
C GLU A 125 23.64 0.12 16.63
N LYS A 126 24.05 -1.07 17.10
CA LYS A 126 24.68 -1.25 18.39
C LYS A 126 26.09 -0.69 18.28
N ASP A 127 26.17 0.63 18.35
CA ASP A 127 27.41 1.39 18.41
C ASP A 127 28.12 0.96 19.71
N THR A 128 28.95 -0.08 19.60
CA THR A 128 29.74 -0.61 20.69
C THR A 128 30.88 0.38 20.87
N ALA A 129 30.62 1.40 21.67
CA ALA A 129 31.66 2.25 22.23
C ALA A 129 32.68 1.33 22.92
N ALA A 130 33.84 1.22 22.31
CA ALA A 130 35.02 0.59 22.88
C ALA A 130 35.42 1.38 24.14
N GLN A 131 34.98 0.93 25.31
CA GLN A 131 35.52 1.39 26.59
C GLN A 131 36.63 0.41 26.99
N ALA A 132 37.88 0.85 26.87
CA ALA A 132 39.07 0.11 27.29
C ALA A 132 39.11 -0.09 28.82
N PRO A 133 39.69 -1.19 29.32
CA PRO A 133 39.89 -1.38 30.76
C PRO A 133 41.07 -0.56 31.28
N HIS A 134 40.88 0.01 32.47
CA HIS A 134 41.93 0.59 33.33
C HIS A 134 42.77 -0.51 33.99
#